data_AF-A0A956D1B6-F1
#
_entry.id   AF-A0A956D1B6-F1
#
_cell.length_a   1.000
_cell.length_b   1.000
_cell.length_c   1.000
_cell.angle_alpha   90.00
_cell.angle_beta   90.00
_cell.angle_gamma   90.00
#
_symmetry.space_group_name_H-M   'P 1'
#
loop_
_entity.id
_entity.type
_entity.pdbx_description
1 polymer ?
#
loop_
_entity_poly.entity_id
_entity_poly.type
_entity_poly.pdbx_seq_one_letter_code
_entity_poly.pdbx_strand_id
1 'polypeptide(L)'
;MIGIGIGFVVGLAVWTLLEYVLHRFAGHSRLVGKSVRKEHLAHHAKPDYFTGFVKKLFLAVPVLGGLSALAVPLFGWAGAAMVLGVAAGWTFYEKLHRATHVRGPKNRYGAWARRHHLHHHFEDAHMNHGVTSPIWDWVFGTLAVSATIRVPKRHVHCFAWLLDEDEAVKPEYEGAYRLV
;
A
#
# COMPACT_ATOMS: atom_id res chain seq x y z
N MET A 1 -17.48 26.81 10.19
CA MET A 1 -17.29 26.21 8.86
C MET A 1 -16.00 25.41 8.88
N ILE A 2 -16.00 24.15 8.46
CA ILE A 2 -14.76 23.37 8.30
C ILE A 2 -13.96 24.01 7.17
N GLY A 3 -12.68 24.34 7.41
CA GLY A 3 -11.83 24.92 6.38
C GLY A 3 -11.50 23.92 5.27
N ILE A 4 -11.33 24.38 4.03
CA ILE A 4 -10.94 23.55 2.88
C ILE A 4 -9.69 22.70 3.18
N GLY A 5 -8.69 23.28 3.84
CA GLY A 5 -7.48 22.57 4.26
C GLY A 5 -7.76 21.44 5.26
N ILE A 6 -8.67 21.66 6.22
CA ILE A 6 -9.08 20.61 7.16
C ILE A 6 -9.80 19.48 6.42
N GLY A 7 -10.71 19.82 5.49
CA GLY A 7 -11.39 18.84 4.65
C GLY A 7 -10.39 17.94 3.93
N PHE A 8 -9.39 18.53 3.26
CA PHE A 8 -8.34 17.78 2.57
C PHE A 8 -7.54 16.84 3.49
N VAL A 9 -7.12 17.33 4.67
CA VAL A 9 -6.39 16.51 5.65
C VAL A 9 -7.23 15.36 6.19
N VAL A 10 -8.52 15.61 6.46
CA VAL A 10 -9.47 14.55 6.83
C VAL A 10 -9.57 13.52 5.70
N GLY A 11 -9.60 13.96 4.45
CA GLY A 11 -9.58 13.07 3.28
C GLY A 11 -8.35 12.16 3.23
N LEU A 12 -7.16 12.69 3.51
CA LEU A 12 -5.94 11.89 3.62
C LEU A 12 -6.02 10.86 4.75
N ALA A 13 -6.56 11.25 5.91
CA ALA A 13 -6.76 10.32 7.04
C ALA A 13 -7.78 9.23 6.73
N VAL A 14 -8.87 9.58 6.03
CA VAL A 14 -9.86 8.61 5.53
C VAL A 14 -9.21 7.64 4.56
N TRP A 15 -8.33 8.11 3.66
CA TRP A 15 -7.60 7.23 2.76
C TRP A 15 -6.75 6.20 3.52
N THR A 16 -5.98 6.59 4.54
CA THR A 16 -5.11 5.60 5.24
C THR A 16 -5.93 4.50 5.91
N LEU A 17 -7.14 4.81 6.39
CA LEU A 17 -8.06 3.81 6.92
C LEU A 17 -8.62 2.92 5.81
N LEU A 18 -9.05 3.50 4.69
CA LEU A 18 -9.54 2.76 3.53
C LEU A 18 -8.47 1.82 2.97
N GLU A 19 -7.23 2.28 2.87
CA GLU A 19 -6.07 1.48 2.49
C GLU A 19 -5.97 0.22 3.35
N TYR A 20 -5.96 0.39 4.68
CA TYR A 20 -5.89 -0.72 5.62
C TYR A 20 -7.05 -1.70 5.45
N VAL A 21 -8.29 -1.19 5.40
CA VAL A 21 -9.49 -2.02 5.29
C VAL A 21 -9.52 -2.77 3.96
N LEU A 22 -9.21 -2.10 2.85
CA LEU A 22 -9.18 -2.73 1.53
C LEU A 22 -8.09 -3.78 1.46
N HIS A 23 -6.88 -3.48 1.95
CA HIS A 23 -5.77 -4.42 1.87
C HIS A 23 -6.02 -5.67 2.74
N ARG A 24 -6.48 -5.49 3.98
CA ARG A 24 -6.78 -6.59 4.91
C ARG A 24 -8.00 -7.41 4.49
N PHE A 25 -9.14 -6.74 4.25
CA PHE A 25 -10.42 -7.44 4.09
C PHE A 25 -10.77 -7.68 2.62
N ALA A 26 -10.49 -6.76 1.70
CA ALA A 26 -10.77 -6.99 0.28
C ALA A 26 -9.61 -7.72 -0.43
N GLY A 27 -8.37 -7.54 0.03
CA GLY A 27 -7.18 -8.20 -0.52
C GLY A 27 -7.00 -9.64 -0.02
N HIS A 28 -7.22 -9.88 1.28
CA HIS A 28 -6.91 -11.18 1.92
C HIS A 28 -8.11 -11.96 2.45
N SER A 29 -9.21 -11.30 2.83
CA SER A 29 -10.41 -12.02 3.31
C SER A 29 -11.30 -12.52 2.15
N ARG A 30 -12.04 -13.60 2.39
CA ARG A 30 -13.04 -14.13 1.46
C ARG A 30 -14.37 -13.36 1.51
N LEU A 31 -14.51 -12.45 2.48
CA LEU A 31 -15.78 -11.80 2.81
C LEU A 31 -16.19 -10.73 1.78
N VAL A 32 -15.24 -10.00 1.19
CA VAL A 32 -15.53 -8.88 0.28
C VAL A 32 -14.54 -8.81 -0.89
N GLY A 33 -14.99 -8.26 -2.03
CA GLY A 33 -14.08 -7.81 -3.09
C GLY A 33 -13.38 -8.90 -3.91
N LYS A 34 -14.11 -9.89 -4.48
CA LYS A 34 -13.54 -10.99 -5.30
C LYS A 34 -12.51 -10.52 -6.34
N SER A 35 -12.77 -9.41 -7.03
CA SER A 35 -11.86 -8.82 -8.02
C SER A 35 -10.58 -8.29 -7.37
N VAL A 36 -10.71 -7.52 -6.29
CA VAL A 36 -9.56 -6.98 -5.53
C VAL A 36 -8.70 -8.11 -4.98
N ARG A 37 -9.31 -9.12 -4.36
CA ARG A 37 -8.61 -10.31 -3.85
C ARG A 37 -7.84 -11.03 -4.95
N LYS A 38 -8.46 -11.25 -6.12
CA LYS A 38 -7.80 -11.95 -7.24
C LYS A 38 -6.54 -11.21 -7.67
N GLU A 39 -6.66 -9.90 -7.85
CA GLU A 39 -5.55 -9.03 -8.25
C GLU A 39 -4.45 -8.98 -7.18
N HIS A 40 -4.86 -8.88 -5.91
CA HIS A 40 -3.95 -8.83 -4.77
C HIS A 40 -3.14 -10.12 -4.62
N LEU A 41 -3.80 -11.28 -4.69
CA LEU A 41 -3.12 -12.56 -4.62
C LEU A 41 -2.23 -12.83 -5.84
N ALA A 42 -2.61 -12.34 -7.03
CA ALA A 42 -1.75 -12.37 -8.21
C ALA A 42 -0.47 -11.54 -8.00
N HIS A 43 -0.59 -10.38 -7.35
CA HIS A 43 0.56 -9.56 -6.97
C HIS A 43 1.45 -10.25 -5.90
N HIS A 44 0.87 -10.92 -4.90
CA HIS A 44 1.67 -11.74 -3.97
C HIS A 44 2.43 -12.87 -4.67
N ALA A 45 1.80 -13.53 -5.65
CA ALA A 45 2.43 -14.60 -6.41
C ALA A 45 3.51 -14.08 -7.37
N LYS A 46 3.34 -12.88 -7.93
CA LYS A 46 4.26 -12.22 -8.85
C LYS A 46 4.47 -10.74 -8.42
N PRO A 47 5.46 -10.43 -7.55
CA PRO A 47 5.62 -9.11 -6.96
C PRO A 47 5.85 -7.93 -7.93
N ASP A 48 6.27 -8.19 -9.17
CA ASP A 48 6.39 -7.19 -10.23
C ASP A 48 5.09 -6.97 -11.04
N TYR A 49 4.06 -7.79 -10.81
CA TYR A 49 2.74 -7.62 -11.40
C TYR A 49 1.94 -6.53 -10.68
N PHE A 50 1.39 -5.57 -11.42
CA PHE A 50 0.47 -4.58 -10.88
C PHE A 50 -0.78 -4.51 -11.74
N THR A 51 -1.96 -4.49 -11.11
CA THR A 51 -3.23 -4.28 -11.81
C THR A 51 -3.19 -3.01 -12.66
N GLY A 52 -3.69 -3.09 -13.88
CA GLY A 52 -3.72 -1.95 -14.80
C GLY A 52 -4.53 -0.76 -14.26
N PHE A 53 -4.06 0.45 -14.56
CA PHE A 53 -4.64 1.71 -14.05
C PHE A 53 -6.14 1.84 -14.36
N VAL A 54 -6.57 1.50 -15.58
CA VAL A 54 -7.98 1.57 -16.00
C VAL A 54 -8.88 0.73 -15.09
N LYS A 55 -8.46 -0.50 -14.76
CA LYS A 55 -9.22 -1.39 -13.86
C LYS A 55 -9.30 -0.81 -12.45
N LYS A 56 -8.22 -0.20 -11.95
CA LYS A 56 -8.24 0.47 -10.64
C LYS A 56 -9.16 1.70 -10.66
N LEU A 57 -9.19 2.46 -11.75
CA LEU A 57 -10.07 3.61 -11.90
C LEU A 57 -11.54 3.20 -11.89
N PHE A 58 -11.91 2.10 -12.54
CA PHE A 58 -13.27 1.55 -12.47
C PHE A 58 -13.70 1.18 -11.04
N LEU A 59 -12.76 0.77 -10.17
CA LEU A 59 -13.05 0.51 -8.76
C LEU A 59 -13.09 1.81 -7.93
N ALA A 60 -12.24 2.79 -8.25
CA ALA A 60 -12.15 4.05 -7.51
C ALA A 60 -13.33 4.99 -7.78
N VAL A 61 -13.82 5.06 -9.02
CA VAL A 61 -14.88 6.02 -9.42
C VAL A 61 -16.17 5.86 -8.60
N PRO A 62 -16.73 4.65 -8.39
CA PRO A 62 -17.91 4.49 -7.54
C PRO A 62 -17.68 4.90 -6.09
N VAL A 63 -16.48 4.63 -5.55
CA VAL A 63 -16.12 4.99 -4.17
C VAL A 63 -16.04 6.51 -4.03
N LEU A 64 -15.31 7.18 -4.92
CA LEU A 64 -15.17 8.64 -4.91
C LEU A 64 -16.51 9.34 -5.20
N GLY A 65 -17.32 8.80 -6.11
CA GLY A 65 -18.67 9.29 -6.40
C GLY A 65 -19.59 9.19 -5.18
N GLY A 66 -19.60 8.05 -4.49
CA GLY A 66 -20.37 7.87 -3.25
C GLY A 66 -19.90 8.80 -2.13
N LEU A 67 -18.59 8.93 -1.93
CA LEU A 67 -18.02 9.88 -0.98
C LEU A 67 -18.39 11.34 -1.34
N SER A 68 -18.43 11.69 -2.61
CA SER A 68 -18.81 13.03 -3.08
C SER A 68 -20.29 13.31 -2.82
N ALA A 69 -21.16 12.35 -3.15
CA ALA A 69 -22.61 12.45 -2.93
C ALA A 69 -22.96 12.60 -1.44
N LEU A 70 -22.12 12.09 -0.54
CA LEU A 70 -22.29 12.26 0.90
C LEU A 70 -21.64 13.56 1.41
N ALA A 71 -20.36 13.79 1.10
CA ALA A 71 -19.56 14.82 1.74
C ALA A 71 -19.86 16.23 1.23
N VAL A 72 -20.14 16.40 -0.07
CA VAL A 72 -20.35 17.72 -0.66
C VAL A 72 -21.65 18.37 -0.16
N PRO A 73 -22.80 17.68 -0.08
CA PRO A 73 -24.01 18.27 0.47
C PRO A 73 -23.89 18.64 1.95
N LEU A 74 -23.12 17.87 2.73
CA LEU A 74 -22.95 18.08 4.17
C LEU A 74 -21.95 19.19 4.50
N PHE A 75 -20.88 19.32 3.71
CA PHE A 75 -19.71 20.14 4.06
C PHE A 75 -19.28 21.13 2.96
N GLY A 76 -20.03 21.23 1.86
CA GLY A 76 -19.75 22.12 0.74
C GLY A 76 -18.34 21.91 0.16
N TRP A 77 -17.60 23.01 -0.03
CA TRP A 77 -16.23 22.99 -0.54
C TRP A 77 -15.25 22.19 0.33
N ALA A 78 -15.47 22.13 1.65
CA ALA A 78 -14.65 21.29 2.52
C ALA A 78 -14.91 19.80 2.26
N GLY A 79 -16.14 19.42 1.93
CA GLY A 79 -16.49 18.08 1.49
C GLY A 79 -15.83 17.70 0.17
N ALA A 80 -15.85 18.61 -0.81
CA ALA A 80 -15.12 18.41 -2.07
C ALA A 80 -13.61 18.25 -1.85
N ALA A 81 -13.02 19.08 -0.97
CA ALA A 81 -11.61 18.98 -0.59
C ALA A 81 -11.28 17.65 0.09
N MET A 82 -12.19 17.12 0.91
CA MET A 82 -12.05 15.80 1.52
C MET A 82 -11.98 14.69 0.48
N VAL A 83 -12.84 14.71 -0.54
CA VAL A 83 -12.78 13.72 -1.64
C VAL A 83 -11.45 13.83 -2.40
N LEU A 84 -10.97 15.06 -2.66
CA LEU A 84 -9.66 15.28 -3.26
C LEU A 84 -8.53 14.74 -2.39
N GLY A 85 -8.63 14.88 -1.06
CA GLY A 85 -7.70 14.28 -0.11
C GLY A 85 -7.66 12.76 -0.22
N VAL A 86 -8.83 12.10 -0.32
CA VAL A 86 -8.89 10.63 -0.51
C VAL A 86 -8.22 10.23 -1.82
N ALA A 87 -8.52 10.92 -2.93
CA ALA A 87 -7.92 10.62 -4.24
C ALA A 87 -6.40 10.86 -4.26
N ALA A 88 -5.92 11.91 -3.58
CA ALA A 88 -4.50 12.19 -3.43
C ALA A 88 -3.80 11.10 -2.60
N GLY A 89 -4.41 10.68 -1.49
CA GLY A 89 -3.93 9.56 -0.67
C GLY A 89 -3.81 8.27 -1.48
N TRP A 90 -4.86 7.91 -2.25
CA TRP A 90 -4.85 6.75 -3.13
C TRP A 90 -3.71 6.80 -4.16
N THR A 91 -3.53 7.96 -4.79
CA THR A 91 -2.46 8.15 -5.79
C THR A 91 -1.07 8.03 -5.16
N PHE A 92 -0.89 8.55 -3.94
CA PHE A 92 0.36 8.42 -3.20
C PHE A 92 0.63 6.96 -2.84
N TYR A 93 -0.36 6.25 -2.31
CA TYR A 93 -0.29 4.81 -2.02
C TYR A 93 0.15 4.01 -3.25
N GLU A 94 -0.51 4.22 -4.40
CA GLU A 94 -0.20 3.51 -5.65
C GLU A 94 1.26 3.69 -6.08
N LYS A 95 1.76 4.93 -6.00
CA LYS A 95 3.16 5.25 -6.33
C LYS A 95 4.14 4.63 -5.33
N LEU A 96 3.83 4.72 -4.03
CA LEU A 96 4.68 4.18 -2.97
C LEU A 96 4.74 2.66 -3.03
N HIS A 97 3.58 1.99 -3.11
CA HIS A 97 3.47 0.54 -3.23
C HIS A 97 4.26 0.00 -4.43
N ARG A 98 4.16 0.65 -5.58
CA ARG A 98 5.00 0.28 -6.73
C ARG A 98 6.49 0.49 -6.44
N ALA A 99 6.86 1.62 -5.83
CA ALA A 99 8.25 1.93 -5.50
C ALA A 99 8.86 0.97 -4.46
N THR A 100 8.08 0.44 -3.51
CA THR A 100 8.53 -0.56 -2.54
C THR A 100 8.89 -1.90 -3.19
N HIS A 101 8.45 -2.16 -4.42
CA HIS A 101 8.79 -3.37 -5.15
C HIS A 101 9.87 -3.15 -6.22
N VAL A 102 9.78 -2.07 -7.01
CA VAL A 102 10.57 -2.00 -8.26
C VAL A 102 11.85 -1.14 -8.20
N ARG A 103 12.08 -0.37 -7.15
CA ARG A 103 13.23 0.55 -7.03
C ARG A 103 13.86 0.39 -5.67
N GLY A 104 15.16 0.60 -5.47
CA GLY A 104 15.76 0.66 -4.13
C GLY A 104 15.26 1.86 -3.30
N PRO A 105 15.38 1.82 -1.96
CA PRO A 105 14.98 2.93 -1.09
C PRO A 105 15.88 4.16 -1.29
N LYS A 106 15.27 5.36 -1.34
CA LYS A 106 15.98 6.64 -1.50
C LYS A 106 16.14 7.45 -0.20
N ASN A 107 15.37 7.10 0.81
CA ASN A 107 15.33 7.78 2.10
C ASN A 107 14.81 6.83 3.18
N ARG A 108 14.86 7.28 4.44
CA ARG A 108 14.47 6.48 5.61
C ARG A 108 13.01 6.01 5.54
N TYR A 109 12.11 6.86 5.07
CA TYR A 109 10.70 6.50 4.92
C TYR A 109 10.50 5.39 3.87
N GLY A 110 11.13 5.51 2.70
CA GLY A 110 11.06 4.49 1.65
C GLY A 110 11.72 3.17 2.05
N ALA A 111 12.77 3.21 2.87
CA ALA A 111 13.37 2.01 3.45
C ALA A 111 12.42 1.32 4.44
N TRP A 112 11.78 2.10 5.33
CA TRP A 112 10.76 1.61 6.25
C TRP A 112 9.56 1.01 5.50
N ALA A 113 8.93 1.78 4.61
CA ALA A 113 7.72 1.35 3.90
C ALA A 113 7.96 0.06 3.12
N ARG A 114 9.14 -0.07 2.50
CA ARG A 114 9.55 -1.29 1.81
C ARG A 114 9.69 -2.47 2.76
N ARG A 115 10.46 -2.33 3.84
CA ARG A 115 10.67 -3.44 4.77
C ARG A 115 9.36 -3.88 5.42
N HIS A 116 8.53 -2.91 5.80
CA HIS A 116 7.18 -3.14 6.33
C HIS A 116 6.31 -3.92 5.35
N HIS A 117 6.27 -3.49 4.09
CA HIS A 117 5.46 -4.14 3.07
C HIS A 117 6.04 -5.47 2.54
N LEU A 118 7.36 -5.64 2.49
CA LEU A 118 7.97 -6.91 2.09
C LEU A 118 7.86 -7.98 3.21
N HIS A 119 7.75 -7.57 4.48
CA HIS A 119 7.31 -8.49 5.54
C HIS A 119 5.94 -9.06 5.22
N HIS A 120 4.99 -8.21 4.83
CA HIS A 120 3.66 -8.65 4.41
C HIS A 120 3.70 -9.65 3.23
N HIS A 121 4.61 -9.44 2.27
CA HIS A 121 4.74 -10.35 1.14
C HIS A 121 5.37 -11.71 1.47
N PHE A 122 6.40 -11.72 2.32
CA PHE A 122 7.30 -12.87 2.42
C PHE A 122 7.35 -13.54 3.79
N GLU A 123 6.96 -12.84 4.84
CA GLU A 123 7.00 -13.35 6.21
C GLU A 123 5.60 -13.75 6.67
N ASP A 124 4.66 -12.80 6.68
CA ASP A 124 3.27 -13.04 7.09
C ASP A 124 2.29 -12.10 6.38
N ALA A 125 1.47 -12.65 5.49
CA ALA A 125 0.45 -11.92 4.75
C ALA A 125 -0.75 -11.47 5.61
N HIS A 126 -0.81 -11.86 6.89
CA HIS A 126 -1.81 -11.39 7.85
C HIS A 126 -1.34 -10.19 8.68
N MET A 127 -0.12 -9.71 8.47
CA MET A 127 0.48 -8.58 9.17
C MET A 127 0.84 -7.46 8.19
N ASN A 128 1.06 -6.24 8.70
CA ASN A 128 1.58 -5.09 7.96
C ASN A 128 0.74 -4.70 6.72
N HIS A 129 -0.56 -4.51 6.91
CA HIS A 129 -1.49 -4.13 5.84
C HIS A 129 -1.37 -2.65 5.44
N GLY A 130 -0.90 -1.77 6.32
CA GLY A 130 -0.64 -0.38 5.96
C GLY A 130 0.64 -0.27 5.13
N VAL A 131 0.56 0.21 3.90
CA VAL A 131 1.72 0.46 3.03
C VAL A 131 2.24 1.89 3.22
N THR A 132 1.35 2.86 3.38
CA THR A 132 1.71 4.27 3.56
C THR A 132 2.09 4.61 5.00
N SER A 133 1.47 3.93 5.98
CA SER A 133 1.73 4.13 7.41
C SER A 133 1.34 2.87 8.22
N PRO A 134 1.96 2.63 9.39
CA PRO A 134 1.62 1.50 10.25
C PRO A 134 0.50 1.82 11.25
N ILE A 135 -0.13 3.00 11.17
CA ILE A 135 -1.05 3.51 12.20
C ILE A 135 -2.16 2.50 12.47
N TRP A 136 -2.81 2.00 11.42
CA TRP A 136 -3.91 1.06 11.55
C TRP A 136 -3.44 -0.35 11.89
N ASP A 137 -2.23 -0.74 11.48
CA ASP A 137 -1.62 -1.99 11.95
C ASP A 137 -1.40 -1.97 13.47
N TRP A 138 -1.00 -0.82 14.02
CA TRP A 138 -0.86 -0.66 15.46
C TRP A 138 -2.23 -0.67 16.16
N VAL A 139 -3.21 0.10 15.65
CA VAL A 139 -4.56 0.18 16.22
C VAL A 139 -5.25 -1.19 16.25
N PHE A 140 -5.08 -2.01 15.22
CA PHE A 140 -5.77 -3.30 15.09
C PHE A 140 -4.90 -4.52 15.39
N GLY A 141 -3.69 -4.31 15.94
CA GLY A 141 -2.80 -5.40 16.37
C GLY A 141 -2.24 -6.26 15.23
N THR A 142 -2.04 -5.69 14.04
CA THR A 142 -1.44 -6.36 12.87
C THR A 142 -0.05 -5.82 12.53
N LEU A 143 0.63 -5.12 13.45
CA LEU A 143 1.98 -4.63 13.26
C LEU A 143 3.03 -5.69 13.59
N ALA A 144 3.91 -5.99 12.65
CA ALA A 144 5.04 -6.89 12.80
C ALA A 144 6.36 -6.22 12.41
N VAL A 145 7.42 -6.53 13.17
CA VAL A 145 8.76 -6.01 12.96
C VAL A 145 9.72 -7.19 12.78
N SER A 146 10.35 -7.28 11.62
CA SER A 146 11.37 -8.31 11.34
C SER A 146 12.73 -7.66 11.18
N ALA A 147 13.75 -8.16 11.91
CA ALA A 147 15.14 -7.73 11.81
C ALA A 147 15.68 -7.79 10.36
N THR A 148 15.35 -8.88 9.67
CA THR A 148 15.74 -9.14 8.28
C THR A 148 14.55 -9.74 7.55
N ILE A 149 14.34 -9.35 6.29
CA ILE A 149 13.32 -9.91 5.42
C ILE A 149 13.93 -11.05 4.59
N ARG A 150 13.34 -12.23 4.69
CA ARG A 150 13.70 -13.43 3.94
C ARG A 150 13.00 -13.40 2.59
N VAL A 151 13.74 -13.07 1.54
CA VAL A 151 13.22 -12.98 0.18
C VAL A 151 13.43 -14.33 -0.52
N PRO A 152 12.36 -15.04 -0.93
CA PRO A 152 12.52 -16.31 -1.64
C PRO A 152 13.25 -16.12 -2.98
N LYS A 153 14.25 -16.95 -3.28
CA LYS A 153 15.03 -16.86 -4.54
C LYS A 153 14.14 -16.83 -5.79
N ARG A 154 13.02 -17.55 -5.79
CA ARG A 154 12.06 -17.56 -6.90
C ARG A 154 11.46 -16.18 -7.24
N HIS A 155 11.43 -15.25 -6.30
CA HIS A 155 10.90 -13.89 -6.51
C HIS A 155 11.99 -12.84 -6.72
N VAL A 156 13.28 -13.21 -6.60
CA VAL A 156 14.38 -12.24 -6.56
C VAL A 156 14.53 -11.44 -7.86
N HIS A 157 14.19 -12.04 -9.00
CA HIS A 157 14.19 -11.39 -10.32
C HIS A 157 13.21 -10.20 -10.40
N CYS A 158 12.17 -10.16 -9.55
CA CYS A 158 11.27 -9.01 -9.43
C CYS A 158 11.94 -7.80 -8.75
N PHE A 159 13.11 -7.99 -8.12
CA PHE A 159 13.82 -7.02 -7.30
C PHE A 159 15.23 -6.75 -7.82
N ALA A 160 15.39 -6.38 -9.09
CA ALA A 160 16.69 -6.05 -9.69
C ALA A 160 17.51 -4.98 -8.93
N TRP A 161 16.87 -4.16 -8.09
CA TRP A 161 17.57 -3.20 -7.24
C TRP A 161 18.30 -3.86 -6.06
N LEU A 162 17.91 -5.06 -5.65
CA LEU A 162 18.41 -5.78 -4.47
C LEU A 162 19.71 -6.54 -4.75
N LEU A 163 19.95 -6.93 -6.01
CA LEU A 163 21.06 -7.81 -6.40
C LEU A 163 22.20 -7.07 -7.09
N ASP A 164 23.42 -7.51 -6.84
CA ASP A 164 24.61 -7.13 -7.61
C ASP A 164 24.75 -7.96 -8.90
N GLU A 165 25.90 -7.82 -9.57
CA GLU A 165 26.20 -8.52 -10.83
C GLU A 165 26.37 -10.04 -10.66
N ASP A 166 26.70 -10.50 -9.45
CA ASP A 166 26.89 -11.92 -9.10
C ASP A 166 25.59 -12.58 -8.58
N GLU A 167 24.45 -11.90 -8.72
CA GLU A 167 23.15 -12.29 -8.17
C GLU A 167 23.13 -12.43 -6.64
N ALA A 168 24.09 -11.81 -5.94
CA ALA A 168 24.13 -11.70 -4.48
C ALA A 168 23.40 -10.44 -4.00
N VAL A 169 22.97 -10.42 -2.73
CA VAL A 169 22.34 -9.22 -2.15
C VAL A 169 23.41 -8.14 -2.03
N LYS A 170 23.15 -6.93 -2.56
CA LYS A 170 24.13 -5.85 -2.49
C LYS A 170 24.51 -5.54 -1.03
N PRO A 171 25.79 -5.19 -0.75
CA PRO A 171 26.27 -4.95 0.61
C PRO A 171 25.43 -3.94 1.42
N GLU A 172 24.88 -2.91 0.78
CA GLU A 172 24.02 -1.93 1.46
C GLU A 172 22.67 -2.50 1.96
N TYR A 173 22.30 -3.71 1.54
CA TYR A 173 21.02 -4.36 1.84
C TYR A 173 21.14 -5.64 2.68
N GLU A 174 22.34 -6.21 2.84
CA GLU A 174 22.55 -7.50 3.54
C GLU A 174 22.04 -7.52 4.99
N GLY A 175 22.09 -6.38 5.69
CA GLY A 175 21.55 -6.27 7.05
C GLY A 175 20.02 -6.29 7.13
N ALA A 176 19.34 -5.92 6.04
CA ALA A 176 17.89 -5.79 5.98
C ALA A 176 17.21 -6.92 5.21
N TYR A 177 17.93 -7.59 4.30
CA TYR A 177 17.39 -8.61 3.39
C TYR A 177 18.32 -9.81 3.28
N ARG A 178 17.74 -11.00 3.20
CA ARG A 178 18.47 -12.26 2.99
C ARG A 178 17.71 -13.11 1.98
N LEU A 179 18.43 -13.75 1.05
CA LEU A 179 17.84 -14.75 0.15
C LEU A 179 17.65 -16.09 0.86
N VAL A 180 16.49 -16.71 0.64
CA VAL A 180 16.14 -18.06 1.15
C VAL A 180 15.59 -18.96 0.06
#